data_AF-A0A0D2P313-F1
#
_entry.id   AF-A0A0D2P313-F1
#
_cell.length_a   1.000
_cell.length_b   1.000
_cell.length_c   1.000
_cell.angle_alpha   90.00
_cell.angle_beta   90.00
_cell.angle_gamma   90.00
#
_symmetry.space_group_name_H-M   'P 1'
#
loop_
_entity.id
_entity.type
_entity.pdbx_description
1 polymer ?
#
loop_
_entity_poly.entity_id
_entity_poly.type
_entity_poly.pdbx_seq_one_letter_code
_entity_poly.pdbx_strand_id
1 'polypeptide(L)'
;MSAVATPTRQAILNLYHTSLRTSQSFSSYNFREYFVRRTKDSFRAIQVLQKESDPERLRSLYADAVKEQTVLQRSAIVNQLYGGWKVAVEVQDASTDPATALERGNN
;
A
#
# COMPACT_ATOMS: atom_id res chain seq x y z
N MET A 1 14.14 -11.50 -25.48
CA MET A 1 13.62 -11.64 -24.11
C MET A 1 14.71 -11.17 -23.16
N SER A 2 14.67 -9.92 -22.70
CA SER A 2 15.69 -9.40 -21.79
C SER A 2 15.69 -10.22 -20.50
N ALA A 3 16.85 -10.78 -20.14
CA ALA A 3 17.01 -11.49 -18.87
C ALA A 3 16.68 -10.51 -17.74
N VAL A 4 15.55 -10.73 -17.06
CA VAL A 4 15.16 -9.92 -15.90
C VAL A 4 16.18 -10.23 -14.82
N ALA A 5 17.08 -9.27 -14.55
CA ALA A 5 18.08 -9.41 -13.51
C ALA A 5 17.41 -9.67 -12.16
N THR A 6 18.05 -10.49 -11.32
CA THR A 6 17.57 -10.71 -9.96
C THR A 6 17.50 -9.37 -9.23
N PRO A 7 16.36 -9.01 -8.63
CA PRO A 7 16.19 -7.70 -8.01
C PRO A 7 17.18 -7.52 -6.86
N THR A 8 17.83 -6.37 -6.81
CA THR A 8 18.74 -6.05 -5.72
C THR A 8 17.95 -5.78 -4.44
N ARG A 9 18.58 -5.97 -3.27
CA ARG A 9 17.97 -5.64 -1.98
C ARG A 9 17.47 -4.19 -1.92
N GLN A 10 18.23 -3.26 -2.50
CA GLN A 10 17.83 -1.85 -2.55
C GLN A 10 16.58 -1.63 -3.40
N ALA A 11 16.45 -2.31 -4.55
CA ALA A 11 15.26 -2.21 -5.39
C ALA A 11 13.99 -2.69 -4.67
N ILE A 12 14.10 -3.77 -3.88
CA ILE A 12 13.01 -4.30 -3.06
C ILE A 12 12.62 -3.30 -1.95
N LEU A 13 13.60 -2.71 -1.27
CA LEU A 13 13.33 -1.71 -0.22
C LEU A 13 12.69 -0.45 -0.77
N ASN A 14 13.18 0.05 -1.92
CA ASN A 14 12.59 1.21 -2.57
C ASN A 14 11.12 0.94 -2.94
N LEU A 15 10.84 -0.22 -3.55
CA LEU A 15 9.47 -0.62 -3.89
C LEU A 15 8.59 -0.73 -2.64
N TYR A 16 9.10 -1.30 -1.55
CA TYR A 16 8.39 -1.38 -0.27
C TYR A 16 8.00 0.01 0.26
N HIS A 17 8.95 0.95 0.31
CA HIS A 17 8.69 2.30 0.79
C HIS A 17 7.70 3.06 -0.09
N THR A 18 7.82 2.94 -1.41
CA THR A 18 6.86 3.55 -2.34
C THR A 18 5.47 2.95 -2.15
N SER A 19 5.37 1.62 -2.05
CA SER A 19 4.10 0.92 -1.83
C SER A 19 3.45 1.33 -0.51
N LEU A 20 4.23 1.37 0.56
CA LEU A 20 3.73 1.77 1.88
C LEU A 20 3.21 3.21 1.89
N ARG A 21 3.92 4.12 1.21
CA ARG A 21 3.49 5.51 1.07
C ARG A 21 2.20 5.62 0.26
N THR A 22 2.07 4.86 -0.83
CA THR A 22 0.83 4.82 -1.60
C THR A 22 -0.32 4.23 -0.77
N SER A 23 -0.10 3.16 -0.01
CA SER A 23 -1.11 2.59 0.89
C SER A 23 -1.57 3.59 1.96
N GLN A 24 -0.68 4.44 2.46
CA GLN A 24 -1.02 5.50 3.43
C GLN A 24 -1.83 6.65 2.81
N SER A 25 -1.71 6.86 1.50
CA SER A 25 -2.41 7.93 0.78
C SER A 25 -3.87 7.60 0.43
N PHE A 26 -4.47 6.55 0.99
CA PHE A 26 -5.89 6.24 0.83
C PHE A 26 -6.73 7.02 1.83
N SER A 27 -7.72 7.78 1.32
CA SER A 27 -8.59 8.64 2.12
C SER A 27 -9.46 7.81 3.06
N SER A 28 -9.98 6.69 2.55
CA SER A 28 -10.82 5.79 3.33
C SER A 28 -10.01 4.92 4.29
N TYR A 29 -10.37 4.96 5.59
CA TYR A 29 -9.81 4.14 6.66
C TYR A 29 -9.56 2.68 6.26
N ASN A 30 -10.62 2.01 5.79
CA ASN A 30 -10.61 0.57 5.53
C ASN A 30 -9.55 0.21 4.47
N PHE A 31 -9.45 1.01 3.41
CA PHE A 31 -8.46 0.77 2.36
C PHE A 31 -7.05 1.08 2.84
N ARG A 32 -6.86 2.20 3.54
CA ARG A 32 -5.57 2.57 4.11
C ARG A 32 -5.01 1.46 5.00
N GLU A 33 -5.77 1.02 5.99
CA GLU A 33 -5.34 -0.03 6.92
C GLU A 33 -5.15 -1.39 6.23
N TYR A 34 -6.08 -1.77 5.34
CA TYR A 34 -5.97 -3.01 4.58
C TYR A 34 -4.70 -3.03 3.74
N PHE A 35 -4.45 -2.00 2.94
CA PHE A 35 -3.30 -1.96 2.04
C PHE A 35 -1.98 -1.79 2.81
N VAL A 36 -1.95 -1.04 3.92
CA VAL A 36 -0.76 -0.98 4.77
C VAL A 36 -0.40 -2.37 5.31
N ARG A 37 -1.38 -3.12 5.82
CA ARG A 37 -1.16 -4.49 6.31
C ARG A 37 -0.75 -5.43 5.17
N ARG A 38 -1.48 -5.42 4.06
CA ARG A 38 -1.22 -6.27 2.89
C ARG A 38 0.17 -6.03 2.30
N THR A 39 0.61 -4.78 2.20
CA THR A 39 1.98 -4.44 1.77
C THR A 39 3.00 -5.04 2.73
N LYS A 40 2.86 -4.85 4.05
CA LYS A 40 3.78 -5.42 5.03
C LYS A 40 3.88 -6.95 4.93
N ASP A 41 2.74 -7.63 4.81
CA ASP A 41 2.70 -9.10 4.74
C ASP A 41 3.33 -9.62 3.44
N SER A 42 3.04 -8.97 2.31
CA SER A 42 3.60 -9.37 1.01
C SER A 42 5.12 -9.18 0.96
N PHE A 43 5.63 -8.08 1.51
CA PHE A 43 7.08 -7.84 1.55
C PHE A 43 7.81 -8.70 2.58
N ARG A 44 7.13 -9.15 3.66
CA ARG A 44 7.67 -10.20 4.54
C ARG A 44 7.89 -11.51 3.78
N ALA A 45 6.95 -11.91 2.93
CA ALA A 45 7.10 -13.11 2.09
C ALA A 45 8.28 -12.98 1.11
N ILE A 46 8.43 -11.81 0.47
CA ILE A 46 9.59 -11.51 -0.40
C ILE A 46 10.91 -11.58 0.40
N GLN A 47 10.93 -11.07 1.63
CA GLN A 47 12.11 -11.12 2.50
C GLN A 47 12.51 -12.55 2.89
N VAL A 48 11.53 -13.43 3.15
CA VAL A 48 11.80 -14.85 3.45
C VAL A 48 12.45 -15.53 2.25
N LEU A 49 11.88 -15.37 1.06
CA LEU A 49 12.41 -15.97 -0.17
C LEU A 49 13.77 -15.38 -0.58
N GLN A 50 14.03 -14.11 -0.28
CA GLN A 50 15.34 -13.51 -0.45
C GLN A 50 16.42 -14.22 0.40
N LYS A 51 16.07 -14.73 1.59
CA LYS A 51 16.99 -15.50 2.44
C LYS A 51 17.17 -16.93 1.95
N GLU A 52 16.10 -17.55 1.47
CA GLU A 52 16.09 -18.93 0.94
C GLU A 52 16.78 -19.06 -0.43
N SER A 53 17.16 -17.94 -1.05
CA SER A 53 17.99 -17.86 -2.26
C SER A 53 17.39 -18.55 -3.50
N ASP A 54 16.07 -18.52 -3.66
CA ASP A 54 15.38 -18.93 -4.90
C ASP A 54 15.22 -17.70 -5.85
N PRO A 55 16.11 -17.53 -6.84
CA PRO A 55 16.15 -16.32 -7.67
C PRO A 55 14.97 -16.21 -8.64
N GLU A 56 14.44 -17.33 -9.15
CA GLU A 56 13.34 -17.32 -10.13
C GLU A 56 12.02 -16.96 -9.45
N ARG A 57 11.77 -17.54 -8.27
CA ARG A 57 10.60 -17.19 -7.46
C ARG A 57 10.65 -15.75 -6.95
N LEU A 58 11.84 -15.27 -6.58
CA LEU A 58 12.02 -13.87 -6.19
C LEU A 58 11.73 -12.90 -7.35
N ARG A 59 12.19 -13.23 -8.57
CA ARG A 59 11.93 -12.41 -9.78
C ARG A 59 10.45 -12.33 -10.10
N SER A 60 9.74 -13.45 -10.08
CA SER A 60 8.30 -13.47 -10.36
C SER A 60 7.51 -12.64 -9.34
N LEU A 61 7.76 -12.82 -8.04
CA LEU A 61 7.10 -12.03 -6.99
C LEU A 61 7.43 -10.55 -7.07
N TYR A 62 8.68 -10.20 -7.38
CA TYR A 62 9.05 -8.79 -7.57
C TYR A 62 8.32 -8.18 -8.77
N ALA A 63 8.24 -8.90 -9.89
CA ALA A 63 7.51 -8.44 -11.07
C ALA A 63 6.01 -8.26 -10.75
N ASP A 64 5.41 -9.15 -9.97
CA ASP A 64 4.02 -9.03 -9.55
C ASP A 64 3.80 -7.88 -8.56
N ALA A 65 4.71 -7.67 -7.61
CA ALA A 65 4.67 -6.53 -6.71
C ALA A 65 4.79 -5.18 -7.46
N VAL A 66 5.58 -5.12 -8.53
CA VAL A 66 5.66 -3.94 -9.40
C VAL A 66 4.32 -3.69 -10.11
N LYS A 67 3.68 -4.73 -10.64
CA LYS A 67 2.34 -4.61 -11.24
C LYS A 67 1.31 -4.14 -10.20
N GLU A 68 1.28 -4.77 -9.03
CA GLU A 68 0.41 -4.40 -7.92
C GLU A 68 0.62 -2.95 -7.49
N GLN A 69 1.86 -2.47 -7.46
CA GLN A 69 2.17 -1.08 -7.13
C GLN A 69 1.51 -0.09 -8.10
N THR A 70 1.49 -0.39 -9.40
CA THR A 70 0.82 0.48 -10.37
C THR A 70 -0.70 0.52 -10.18
N VAL A 71 -1.30 -0.62 -9.80
CA VAL A 71 -2.73 -0.71 -9.49
C VAL A 71 -3.03 0.06 -8.21
N LEU A 72 -2.22 -0.12 -7.18
CA LEU A 72 -2.34 0.56 -5.89
C LEU A 72 -2.32 2.08 -6.04
N GLN A 73 -1.42 2.61 -6.87
CA GLN A 73 -1.34 4.04 -7.16
C GLN A 73 -2.60 4.59 -7.82
N ARG A 74 -3.14 3.89 -8.82
CA ARG A 74 -4.37 4.30 -9.50
C ARG A 74 -5.56 4.26 -8.54
N SER A 75 -5.66 3.19 -7.74
CA SER A 75 -6.71 3.04 -6.73
C SER A 75 -6.66 4.12 -5.66
N ALA A 76 -5.47 4.51 -5.22
CA ALA A 76 -5.29 5.61 -4.26
C ALA A 76 -5.81 6.93 -4.83
N ILE A 77 -5.45 7.25 -6.08
CA ILE A 77 -5.91 8.47 -6.76
C ILE A 77 -7.43 8.50 -6.90
N VAL A 78 -8.05 7.40 -7.34
CA VAL A 78 -9.51 7.31 -7.47
C VAL A 78 -10.19 7.45 -6.11
N ASN A 79 -9.63 6.84 -5.07
CA ASN A 79 -10.16 6.94 -3.72
C ASN A 79 -10.05 8.36 -3.15
N GLN A 80 -8.98 9.10 -3.47
CA GLN A 80 -8.85 10.51 -3.09
C GLN A 80 -9.87 11.39 -3.82
N LEU A 81 -10.10 11.14 -5.12
CA LEU A 81 -11.05 11.91 -5.93
C LEU A 81 -12.50 11.72 -5.47
N TYR A 82 -12.86 10.50 -5.08
CA TYR A 82 -14.21 10.11 -4.67
C TYR A 82 -14.28 9.73 -3.17
N GLY A 83 -13.42 10.33 -2.35
CA GLY A 83 -13.35 10.06 -0.92
C GLY A 83 -14.65 10.43 -0.21
N GLY A 84 -15.17 9.51 0.60
CA GLY A 84 -16.34 9.72 1.43
C GLY A 84 -16.05 10.51 2.71
N TRP A 85 -17.07 10.62 3.55
CA TRP A 85 -16.91 11.15 4.91
C TRP A 85 -16.11 10.20 5.78
N LYS A 86 -15.46 10.77 6.80
CA LYS A 86 -14.76 9.99 7.83
C LYS A 86 -15.72 9.00 8.48
N VAL A 87 -15.21 7.80 8.77
CA VAL A 87 -15.99 6.77 9.46
C VAL A 87 -16.00 7.08 10.96
N ALA A 88 -17.01 6.63 11.71
CA ALA A 88 -17.13 6.87 13.15
C ALA A 88 -15.86 6.50 13.96
N VAL A 89 -15.09 5.51 13.51
CA VAL A 89 -13.81 5.11 14.13
C VAL A 89 -12.69 6.16 13.99
N GLU A 90 -12.78 7.04 13.00
CA GLU A 90 -11.81 8.10 12.74
C GLU A 90 -12.14 9.40 13.49
N VAL A 91 -13.37 9.55 13.99
CA VAL A 91 -13.85 10.77 14.64
C VAL A 91 -13.86 10.57 16.15
N GLN A 92 -12.72 10.83 16.80
CA GLN A 92 -12.56 10.67 18.26
C GLN A 92 -13.33 11.72 19.07
N ASP A 93 -13.59 12.90 18.49
CA ASP A 93 -14.24 14.04 19.16
C ASP A 93 -15.63 14.37 18.61
N ALA A 94 -16.32 13.40 18.00
CA ALA A 94 -17.65 13.61 17.40
C ALA A 94 -18.69 14.15 18.41
N SER A 95 -18.50 13.83 19.70
CA SER A 95 -19.35 14.33 20.80
C SER A 95 -19.14 15.82 21.09
N THR A 96 -17.98 16.37 20.71
CA THR A 96 -17.56 17.74 21.02
C THR A 96 -18.00 18.72 19.93
N ASP A 97 -17.99 18.29 18.66
CA ASP A 97 -18.51 19.08 17.54
C ASP A 97 -19.10 18.15 16.45
N PRO A 98 -20.43 18.18 16.20
CA PRO A 98 -21.06 17.37 15.17
C PRO A 98 -20.62 17.72 13.74
N ALA A 99 -20.01 18.89 13.50
CA ALA A 99 -19.50 19.26 12.18
C ALA A 99 -18.27 18.43 11.77
N THR A 100 -17.48 17.92 12.72
CA THR A 100 -16.29 17.09 12.44
C THR A 100 -16.64 15.75 11.77
N ALA A 101 -17.86 15.25 11.95
CA ALA A 101 -18.35 14.04 11.30
C ALA A 101 -18.59 14.21 9.79
N LEU A 102 -18.74 15.45 9.32
CA LEU A 102 -18.97 15.80 7.91
C LEU A 102 -17.67 16.11 7.16
N GLU A 103 -16.52 16.04 7.83
CA GLU A 103 -15.24 16.20 7.17
C GLU A 103 -14.97 15.04 6.21
N ARG A 104 -14.47 15.40 5.02
CA ARG A 104 -13.95 14.40 4.10
C ARG A 104 -12.66 13.81 4.67
N GLY A 105 -12.37 12.56 4.31
CA GLY A 105 -11.12 11.93 4.67
C GLY A 105 -9.95 12.66 4.00
N ASN A 106 -9.19 13.42 4.78
CA ASN A 106 -7.95 14.08 4.33
C ASN A 106 -6.79 13.10 4.56
N ASN A 107 -5.89 12.94 3.59
CA ASN A 107 -4.58 12.29 3.81
C ASN A 107 -3.46 13.30 3.82
#